data_AF-A0A1I5CX35-F1
#
_entry.id   AF-A0A1I5CX35-F1
#
_cell.length_a   1.000
_cell.length_b   1.000
_cell.length_c   1.000
_cell.angle_alpha   90.00
_cell.angle_beta   90.00
_cell.angle_gamma   90.00
#
_symmetry.space_group_name_H-M   'P 1'
#
loop_
_entity.id
_entity.type
_entity.pdbx_description
1 polymer ?
#
loop_
_entity_poly.entity_id
_entity_poly.type
_entity_poly.pdbx_seq_one_letter_code
_entity_poly.pdbx_strand_id
1 'polypeptide(L)'
;MPLVAGDVVEFTPGTIHRAVNDEDLQVVVVMENGGLPEAGDAVLTLPAEHLRDPEAYAPATSLAGPDGSPSPERARARRDLAVEGFLELRRHAEGGDSAALAAFHAAAVSLVRPRVADWRERWRAGALAAAKRTGGRLAALELGEADHLRAAGTYRLSRQAEPVLGTCGFLSPYLPECVPSPVPVGVVGEDTPAPARRR
;
A
#
# COMPACT_ATOMS: atom_id res chain seq x y z
N MET A 1 8.65 14.26 11.29
CA MET A 1 9.64 14.52 10.23
C MET A 1 8.91 15.19 9.09
N PRO A 2 9.23 16.45 8.74
CA PRO A 2 8.68 17.07 7.53
C PRO A 2 9.28 16.41 6.29
N LEU A 3 8.51 16.36 5.19
CA LEU A 3 8.94 15.83 3.90
C LEU A 3 8.97 16.95 2.86
N VAL A 4 9.95 16.92 1.97
CA VAL A 4 10.05 17.82 0.82
C VAL A 4 10.16 17.03 -0.49
N ALA A 5 9.97 17.71 -1.62
CA ALA A 5 10.09 17.09 -2.93
C ALA A 5 11.49 16.49 -3.13
N GLY A 6 11.54 15.21 -3.52
CA GLY A 6 12.78 14.45 -3.71
C GLY A 6 13.14 13.53 -2.53
N ASP A 7 12.47 13.66 -1.39
CA ASP A 7 12.67 12.74 -0.27
C ASP A 7 12.17 11.33 -0.59
N VAL A 8 12.91 10.34 -0.08
CA VAL A 8 12.51 8.93 -0.07
C VAL A 8 12.51 8.46 1.37
N VAL A 9 11.38 7.91 1.80
CA VAL A 9 11.20 7.37 3.15
C VAL A 9 10.71 5.93 3.06
N GLU A 10 11.37 5.06 3.82
CA GLU A 10 10.99 3.66 3.96
C GLU A 10 10.42 3.42 5.36
N PHE A 11 9.32 2.68 5.42
CA PHE A 11 8.73 2.23 6.67
C PHE A 11 8.86 0.71 6.75
N THR A 12 9.72 0.22 7.63
CA THR A 12 9.87 -1.22 7.87
C THR A 12 8.76 -1.74 8.78
N PRO A 13 8.47 -3.06 8.77
CA PRO A 13 7.52 -3.66 9.72
C PRO A 13 7.79 -3.25 11.17
N GLY A 14 6.71 -2.97 11.91
CA GLY A 14 6.76 -2.44 13.28
C GLY A 14 6.81 -0.91 13.37
N THR A 15 6.95 -0.19 12.23
CA THR A 15 6.92 1.28 12.24
C THR A 15 5.49 1.80 12.34
N ILE A 16 5.16 2.38 13.49
CA ILE A 16 3.92 3.15 13.66
C ILE A 16 4.15 4.56 13.10
N HIS A 17 3.35 4.96 12.12
CA HIS A 17 3.49 6.27 11.48
C HIS A 17 2.13 6.89 11.17
N ARG A 18 2.16 8.20 10.94
CA ARG A 18 1.02 8.99 10.47
C ARG A 18 1.51 9.99 9.44
N ALA A 19 0.89 9.99 8.27
CA ALA A 19 1.08 11.04 7.28
C ALA A 19 0.14 12.21 7.58
N VAL A 20 0.68 13.42 7.54
CA VAL A 20 -0.09 14.67 7.65
C VAL A 20 0.31 15.53 6.46
N ASN A 21 -0.69 16.00 5.72
CA ASN A 21 -0.48 16.91 4.62
C ASN A 21 -1.16 18.23 4.96
N ASP A 22 -0.35 19.24 5.31
CA ASP A 22 -0.82 20.58 5.65
C ASP A 22 -0.90 21.50 4.41
N GLU A 23 -0.32 21.08 3.27
CA GLU A 23 -0.29 21.81 2.01
C GLU A 23 -0.71 20.88 0.85
N ASP A 24 -0.04 20.93 -0.30
CA ASP A 24 -0.37 20.20 -1.52
C ASP A 24 0.60 19.04 -1.83
N LEU A 25 1.19 18.44 -0.79
CA LEU A 25 2.14 17.33 -0.95
C LEU A 25 1.53 16.20 -1.79
N GLN A 26 2.22 15.84 -2.86
CA GLN A 26 1.92 14.67 -3.68
C GLN A 26 2.97 13.60 -3.44
N VAL A 27 2.52 12.39 -3.07
CA VAL A 27 3.40 11.26 -2.80
C VAL A 27 3.10 10.12 -3.76
N VAL A 28 4.16 9.46 -4.23
CA VAL A 28 4.07 8.16 -4.89
C VAL A 28 4.48 7.11 -3.88
N VAL A 29 3.56 6.20 -3.56
CA VAL A 29 3.80 5.13 -2.58
C VAL A 29 4.04 3.82 -3.34
N VAL A 30 5.19 3.21 -3.12
CA VAL A 30 5.48 1.85 -3.57
C VAL A 30 5.15 0.91 -2.42
N MET A 31 4.04 0.18 -2.55
CA MET A 31 3.59 -0.75 -1.51
C MET A 31 4.14 -2.15 -1.76
N GLU A 32 4.62 -2.78 -0.68
CA GLU A 32 5.17 -4.13 -0.76
C GLU A 32 4.12 -5.17 -1.19
N ASN A 33 4.57 -6.17 -1.94
CA ASN A 33 3.83 -7.41 -2.23
C ASN A 33 2.41 -7.23 -2.78
N GLY A 34 2.20 -6.23 -3.63
CA GLY A 34 0.91 -6.00 -4.28
C GLY A 34 -0.11 -5.33 -3.35
N GLY A 35 0.34 -4.41 -2.50
CA GLY A 35 -0.54 -3.64 -1.63
C GLY A 35 -0.99 -4.39 -0.39
N LEU A 36 -0.15 -5.27 0.17
CA LEU A 36 -0.47 -5.98 1.43
C LEU A 36 -0.94 -5.05 2.57
N PRO A 37 -0.39 -3.84 2.76
CA PRO A 37 -0.91 -2.89 3.75
C PRO A 37 -2.42 -2.65 3.59
N GLU A 38 -2.90 -2.39 2.37
CA GLU A 38 -4.32 -2.18 2.09
C GLU A 38 -5.12 -3.50 2.08
N ALA A 39 -4.45 -4.65 2.00
CA ALA A 39 -5.06 -5.98 2.18
C ALA A 39 -5.20 -6.39 3.67
N GLY A 40 -4.87 -5.47 4.59
CA GLY A 40 -5.05 -5.62 6.04
C GLY A 40 -3.78 -5.97 6.81
N ASP A 41 -2.60 -5.88 6.19
CA ASP A 41 -1.31 -6.02 6.91
C ASP A 41 -1.00 -4.78 7.75
N ALA A 42 -1.57 -3.63 7.40
CA ALA A 42 -1.56 -2.45 8.24
C ALA A 42 -2.61 -2.55 9.35
N VAL A 43 -2.16 -2.82 10.57
CA VAL A 43 -3.01 -2.78 11.78
C VAL A 43 -3.01 -1.38 12.38
N LEU A 44 -4.20 -0.83 12.61
CA LEU A 44 -4.38 0.49 13.20
C LEU A 44 -4.20 0.44 14.71
N THR A 45 -3.55 1.44 15.29
CA THR A 45 -3.31 1.60 16.72
C THR A 45 -4.58 2.04 17.46
N LEU A 46 -5.63 1.22 17.42
CA LEU A 46 -6.86 1.47 18.17
C LEU A 46 -6.65 1.23 19.68
N PRO A 47 -7.51 1.76 20.55
CA PRO A 47 -7.56 1.39 21.96
C PRO A 47 -7.72 -0.13 22.17
N ALA A 48 -7.23 -0.64 23.30
CA ALA A 48 -7.07 -2.07 23.55
C ALA A 48 -8.39 -2.87 23.48
N GLU A 49 -9.52 -2.26 23.81
CA GLU A 49 -10.85 -2.85 23.72
C GLU A 49 -11.25 -3.22 22.28
N HIS A 50 -10.73 -2.52 21.28
CA HIS A 50 -10.99 -2.82 19.87
C HIS A 50 -10.04 -3.85 19.28
N LEU A 51 -8.89 -4.10 19.91
CA LEU A 51 -7.83 -4.95 19.37
C LEU A 51 -7.94 -6.42 19.80
N ARG A 52 -8.66 -6.70 20.88
CA ARG A 52 -8.76 -8.05 21.48
C ARG A 52 -9.76 -8.96 20.75
N ASP A 53 -10.65 -8.38 19.95
CA ASP A 53 -11.74 -9.10 19.30
C ASP A 53 -11.87 -8.65 17.83
N PRO A 54 -11.72 -9.56 16.85
CA PRO A 54 -11.99 -9.26 15.45
C PRO A 54 -13.38 -8.65 15.20
N GLU A 55 -14.41 -9.03 15.96
CA GLU A 55 -15.77 -8.48 15.82
C GLU A 55 -15.88 -7.04 16.33
N ALA A 56 -14.98 -6.61 17.24
CA ALA A 56 -14.86 -5.22 17.65
C ALA A 56 -13.95 -4.40 16.70
N TYR A 57 -12.90 -5.04 16.17
CA TYR A 57 -11.93 -4.38 15.29
C TYR A 57 -12.50 -4.05 13.90
N ALA A 58 -13.21 -5.01 13.29
CA ALA A 58 -13.76 -4.85 11.94
C ALA A 58 -14.69 -3.63 11.79
N PRO A 59 -15.70 -3.41 12.65
CA PRO A 59 -16.55 -2.23 12.56
C PRO A 59 -15.79 -0.95 12.94
N ALA A 60 -14.80 -0.99 13.83
CA ALA A 60 -14.01 0.21 14.17
C ALA A 60 -13.10 0.67 13.02
N THR A 61 -12.69 -0.24 12.14
CA THR A 61 -11.79 0.03 11.02
C THR A 61 -12.49 0.15 9.66
N SER A 62 -13.75 -0.25 9.56
CA SER A 62 -14.52 -0.20 8.32
C SER A 62 -14.75 1.23 7.84
N LEU A 63 -14.50 1.46 6.55
CA LEU A 63 -14.82 2.71 5.86
C LEU A 63 -16.23 2.73 5.28
N ALA A 64 -16.94 1.60 5.27
CA ALA A 64 -18.28 1.53 4.72
C ALA A 64 -19.26 2.36 5.58
N GLY A 65 -20.00 3.24 4.93
CA GLY A 65 -21.14 3.95 5.48
C GLY A 65 -22.40 3.09 5.50
N PRO A 66 -23.55 3.65 5.94
CA PRO A 66 -24.81 2.92 6.05
C PRO A 66 -25.32 2.31 4.72
N ASP A 67 -24.94 2.89 3.60
CA ASP A 67 -25.28 2.44 2.24
C ASP A 67 -24.24 1.44 1.67
N GLY A 68 -23.23 1.07 2.46
CA GLY A 68 -22.13 0.21 2.04
C GLY A 68 -21.03 0.90 1.25
N SER A 69 -21.16 2.19 0.94
CA SER A 69 -20.15 2.95 0.19
C SER A 69 -19.06 3.53 1.11
N PRO A 70 -17.83 3.79 0.61
CA PRO A 70 -16.80 4.42 1.43
C PRO A 70 -17.20 5.83 1.92
N SER A 71 -17.21 6.05 3.23
CA SER A 71 -17.59 7.33 3.85
C SER A 71 -16.35 8.11 4.34
N PRO A 72 -16.20 9.39 3.93
CA PRO A 72 -15.19 10.28 4.48
C PRO A 72 -15.35 10.52 5.99
N GLU A 73 -16.57 10.56 6.54
CA GLU A 73 -16.77 10.67 7.99
C GLU A 73 -16.21 9.46 8.72
N ARG A 74 -16.51 8.25 8.23
CA ARG A 74 -15.99 6.99 8.76
C ARG A 74 -14.46 6.95 8.70
N ALA A 75 -13.87 7.45 7.61
CA ALA A 75 -12.42 7.56 7.48
C ALA A 75 -11.79 8.49 8.55
N ARG A 76 -12.42 9.65 8.83
CA ARG A 76 -11.96 10.57 9.88
C ARG A 76 -12.12 9.95 11.28
N ALA A 77 -13.26 9.33 11.57
CA ALA A 77 -13.50 8.68 12.86
C ALA A 77 -12.50 7.56 13.13
N ARG A 78 -12.23 6.70 12.13
CA ARG A 78 -11.19 5.66 12.20
C ARG A 78 -9.81 6.24 12.47
N ARG A 79 -9.45 7.33 11.78
CA ARG A 79 -8.18 8.04 11.98
C ARG A 79 -8.07 8.54 13.42
N ASP A 80 -9.10 9.20 13.92
CA ASP A 80 -9.09 9.82 15.26
C ASP A 80 -8.96 8.74 16.34
N LEU A 81 -9.70 7.63 16.22
CA LEU A 81 -9.58 6.49 17.12
C LEU A 81 -8.18 5.86 17.09
N ALA A 82 -7.55 5.73 15.91
CA ALA A 82 -6.18 5.24 15.80
C ALA A 82 -5.15 6.20 16.42
N VAL A 83 -5.40 7.52 16.37
CA VAL A 83 -4.56 8.52 17.05
C VAL A 83 -4.71 8.40 18.56
N GLU A 84 -5.91 8.17 19.09
CA GLU A 84 -6.13 7.97 20.52
C GLU A 84 -5.32 6.80 21.07
N GLY A 85 -5.40 5.61 20.44
CA GLY A 85 -4.62 4.46 20.86
C GLY A 85 -3.11 4.63 20.64
N PHE A 86 -2.68 5.33 19.59
CA PHE A 86 -1.26 5.70 19.45
C PHE A 86 -0.76 6.60 20.59
N LEU A 87 -1.56 7.60 20.98
CA LEU A 87 -1.19 8.50 22.08
C LEU A 87 -1.08 7.74 23.41
N GLU A 88 -1.88 6.69 23.62
CA GLU A 88 -1.72 5.78 24.75
C GLU A 88 -0.40 5.02 24.69
N LEU A 89 -0.10 4.35 23.57
CA LEU A 89 1.17 3.67 23.37
C LEU A 89 2.37 4.59 23.59
N ARG A 90 2.30 5.83 23.09
CA ARG A 90 3.35 6.84 23.27
C ARG A 90 3.54 7.20 24.75
N ARG A 91 2.46 7.40 25.51
CA ARG A 91 2.55 7.70 26.96
C ARG A 91 3.21 6.55 27.72
N HIS A 92 2.87 5.30 27.41
CA HIS A 92 3.53 4.14 28.02
C HIS A 92 5.03 4.10 27.67
N ALA A 93 5.38 4.30 26.39
CA ALA A 93 6.77 4.30 25.95
C ALA A 93 7.60 5.44 26.58
N GLU A 94 7.05 6.65 26.66
CA GLU A 94 7.67 7.80 27.34
C GLU A 94 7.88 7.54 28.85
N GLY A 95 6.99 6.75 29.46
CA GLY A 95 7.13 6.27 30.84
C GLY A 95 8.09 5.07 31.01
N GLY A 96 8.69 4.57 29.93
CA GLY A 96 9.59 3.41 29.94
C GLY A 96 8.89 2.05 29.93
N ASP A 97 7.58 2.01 29.72
CA ASP A 97 6.80 0.78 29.63
C ASP A 97 6.73 0.25 28.19
N SER A 98 7.56 -0.74 27.89
CA SER A 98 7.54 -1.44 26.60
C SER A 98 6.46 -2.53 26.51
N ALA A 99 5.80 -2.89 27.62
CA ALA A 99 4.83 -3.98 27.65
C ALA A 99 3.55 -3.63 26.86
N ALA A 100 3.14 -2.35 26.87
CA ALA A 100 2.00 -1.88 26.08
C ALA A 100 2.21 -2.11 24.57
N LEU A 101 3.40 -1.79 24.05
CA LEU A 101 3.75 -2.03 22.65
C LEU A 101 3.81 -3.53 22.32
N ALA A 102 4.37 -4.34 23.21
CA ALA A 102 4.39 -5.79 23.04
C ALA A 102 2.97 -6.39 23.02
N ALA A 103 2.07 -5.91 23.88
CA ALA A 103 0.67 -6.31 23.90
C ALA A 103 -0.06 -5.90 22.61
N PHE A 104 0.21 -4.70 22.09
CA PHE A 104 -0.29 -4.26 20.79
C PHE A 104 0.17 -5.20 19.66
N HIS A 105 1.46 -5.53 19.60
CA HIS A 105 1.97 -6.47 18.60
C HIS A 105 1.31 -7.86 18.68
N ALA A 106 1.11 -8.38 19.90
CA ALA A 106 0.43 -9.67 20.09
C ALA A 106 -1.03 -9.62 19.60
N ALA A 107 -1.75 -8.55 19.91
CA ALA A 107 -3.12 -8.36 19.45
C ALA A 107 -3.19 -8.21 17.92
N ALA A 108 -2.30 -7.40 17.34
CA ALA A 108 -2.16 -7.24 15.89
C ALA A 108 -1.93 -8.58 15.19
N VAL A 109 -1.00 -9.41 15.69
CA VAL A 109 -0.75 -10.76 15.16
C VAL A 109 -2.01 -11.63 15.23
N SER A 110 -2.75 -11.58 16.34
CA SER A 110 -4.00 -12.34 16.48
C SER A 110 -5.07 -11.91 15.46
N LEU A 111 -5.23 -10.61 15.23
CA LEU A 111 -6.18 -10.05 14.26
C LEU A 111 -5.85 -10.45 12.82
N VAL A 112 -4.57 -10.48 12.46
CA VAL A 112 -4.15 -10.73 11.08
C VAL A 112 -3.94 -12.20 10.75
N ARG A 113 -3.75 -13.07 11.75
CA ARG A 113 -3.46 -14.50 11.55
C ARG A 113 -4.40 -15.20 10.57
N PRO A 114 -5.72 -14.95 10.55
CA PRO A 114 -6.63 -15.57 9.57
C PRO A 114 -6.35 -15.16 8.11
N ARG A 115 -5.74 -14.00 7.88
CA ARG A 115 -5.48 -13.44 6.53
C ARG A 115 -4.18 -13.94 5.90
N VAL A 116 -3.31 -14.56 6.68
CA VAL A 116 -1.95 -14.96 6.23
C VAL A 116 -1.99 -15.92 5.04
N ALA A 117 -3.01 -16.78 4.93
CA ALA A 117 -3.16 -17.68 3.79
C ALA A 117 -3.35 -16.89 2.47
N ASP A 118 -4.26 -15.93 2.47
CA ASP A 118 -4.55 -15.06 1.32
C ASP A 118 -3.33 -14.20 0.95
N TRP A 119 -2.65 -13.65 1.96
CA TRP A 119 -1.43 -12.88 1.72
C TRP A 119 -0.32 -13.73 1.11
N ARG A 120 -0.19 -14.99 1.53
CA ARG A 120 0.76 -15.92 0.95
C ARG A 120 0.44 -16.22 -0.51
N GLU A 121 -0.84 -16.33 -0.86
CA GLU A 121 -1.26 -16.47 -2.25
C GLU A 121 -0.92 -15.23 -3.07
N ARG A 122 -1.27 -14.03 -2.57
CA ARG A 122 -0.91 -12.74 -3.20
C ARG A 122 0.58 -12.61 -3.45
N TRP A 123 1.40 -12.89 -2.44
CA TRP A 123 2.86 -12.87 -2.55
C TRP A 123 3.38 -13.89 -3.59
N ARG A 124 2.83 -15.11 -3.59
CA ARG A 124 3.20 -16.16 -4.55
C ARG A 124 2.89 -15.75 -5.99
N ALA A 125 1.71 -15.18 -6.23
CA ALA A 125 1.27 -14.74 -7.55
C ALA A 125 1.98 -13.46 -8.02
N GLY A 126 2.36 -12.59 -7.09
CA GLY A 126 3.01 -11.31 -7.35
C GLY A 126 4.54 -11.38 -7.25
N ALA A 127 5.07 -10.86 -6.15
CA ALA A 127 6.50 -10.62 -5.96
C ALA A 127 7.36 -11.89 -6.12
N LEU A 128 6.91 -13.03 -5.57
CA LEU A 128 7.65 -14.29 -5.72
C LEU A 128 7.67 -14.76 -7.17
N ALA A 129 6.55 -14.69 -7.89
CA ALA A 129 6.51 -15.05 -9.30
C ALA A 129 7.43 -14.16 -10.13
N ALA A 130 7.49 -12.86 -9.84
CA ALA A 130 8.42 -11.93 -10.46
C ALA A 130 9.89 -12.30 -10.20
N ALA A 131 10.24 -12.57 -8.94
CA ALA A 131 11.58 -13.00 -8.56
C ALA A 131 11.97 -14.33 -9.25
N LYS A 132 11.06 -15.30 -9.31
CA LYS A 132 11.27 -16.58 -10.00
C LYS A 132 11.46 -16.41 -11.52
N ARG A 133 10.69 -15.51 -12.15
CA ARG A 133 10.90 -15.16 -13.57
C ARG A 133 12.29 -14.59 -13.81
N THR A 134 12.79 -13.73 -12.93
CA THR A 134 14.17 -13.24 -12.99
C THR A 134 15.18 -14.38 -12.86
N GLY A 135 14.99 -15.28 -11.89
CA GLY A 135 15.84 -16.46 -11.73
C GLY A 135 15.90 -17.33 -12.99
N GLY A 136 14.75 -17.59 -13.63
CA GLY A 136 14.71 -18.33 -14.90
C GLY A 136 15.44 -17.63 -16.06
N ARG A 137 15.34 -16.29 -16.14
CA ARG A 137 16.08 -15.50 -17.13
C ARG A 137 17.59 -15.57 -16.91
N LEU A 138 18.04 -15.49 -15.65
CA LEU A 138 19.45 -15.63 -15.30
C LEU A 138 19.98 -17.01 -15.72
N ALA A 139 19.24 -18.08 -15.41
CA ALA A 139 19.61 -19.44 -15.83
C ALA A 139 19.69 -19.60 -17.36
N ALA A 140 18.76 -18.99 -18.11
CA ALA A 140 18.82 -19.00 -19.57
C ALA A 140 20.07 -18.27 -20.11
N LEU A 141 20.42 -17.12 -19.51
CA LEU A 141 21.61 -16.37 -19.89
C LEU A 141 22.90 -17.15 -19.61
N GLU A 142 22.97 -17.91 -18.52
CA GLU A 142 24.11 -18.82 -18.23
C GLU A 142 24.29 -19.90 -19.31
N LEU A 143 23.20 -20.33 -19.96
CA LEU A 143 23.20 -21.27 -21.08
C LEU A 143 23.42 -20.60 -22.45
N GLY A 144 23.54 -19.27 -22.51
CA GLY A 144 23.64 -18.51 -23.75
C GLY A 144 22.31 -18.35 -24.52
N GLU A 145 21.18 -18.59 -23.85
CA GLU A 145 19.84 -18.51 -24.45
C GLU A 145 19.23 -17.11 -24.31
N ALA A 146 18.54 -16.64 -25.36
CA ALA A 146 18.05 -15.27 -25.47
C ALA A 146 16.54 -15.15 -25.79
N ASP A 147 15.77 -16.24 -25.70
CA ASP A 147 14.36 -16.24 -26.11
C ASP A 147 13.50 -15.22 -25.36
N HIS A 148 13.77 -15.00 -24.08
CA HIS A 148 13.06 -14.01 -23.27
C HIS A 148 13.27 -12.57 -23.78
N LEU A 149 14.37 -12.28 -24.49
CA LEU A 149 14.61 -10.96 -25.09
C LEU A 149 13.75 -10.74 -26.33
N ARG A 150 13.40 -11.81 -27.06
CA ARG A 150 12.49 -11.74 -28.22
C ARG A 150 11.06 -11.40 -27.80
N ALA A 151 10.71 -11.65 -26.54
CA ALA A 151 9.42 -11.31 -25.95
C ALA A 151 9.38 -9.91 -25.29
N ALA A 152 10.40 -9.06 -25.51
CA ALA A 152 10.45 -7.72 -24.94
C ALA A 152 9.25 -6.85 -25.41
N GLY A 153 8.74 -6.02 -24.50
CA GLY A 153 7.60 -5.15 -24.78
C GLY A 153 7.54 -3.96 -23.83
N THR A 154 6.85 -2.90 -24.27
CA THR A 154 6.57 -1.70 -23.46
C THR A 154 5.10 -1.69 -23.06
N TYR A 155 4.87 -1.48 -21.77
CA TYR A 155 3.56 -1.57 -21.14
C TYR A 155 3.22 -0.26 -20.45
N ARG A 156 2.00 0.23 -20.64
CA ARG A 156 1.49 1.40 -19.93
C ARG A 156 0.43 0.96 -18.92
N LEU A 157 0.66 1.32 -17.66
CA LEU A 157 -0.33 1.16 -16.60
C LEU A 157 -1.18 2.43 -16.51
N SER A 158 -2.49 2.25 -16.46
CA SER A 158 -3.43 3.33 -16.26
C SER A 158 -3.78 3.46 -14.79
N ARG A 159 -3.90 4.70 -14.33
CA ARG A 159 -4.46 5.04 -13.02
C ARG A 159 -5.93 4.62 -12.97
N GLN A 160 -6.42 4.12 -11.84
CA GLN A 160 -7.86 4.00 -11.63
C GLN A 160 -8.53 5.38 -11.70
N ALA A 161 -9.68 5.47 -12.39
CA ALA A 161 -10.34 6.74 -12.69
C ALA A 161 -10.80 7.46 -11.41
N GLU A 162 -11.40 6.70 -10.48
CA GLU A 162 -11.92 7.25 -9.23
C GLU A 162 -10.96 6.97 -8.07
N PRO A 163 -10.58 7.99 -7.28
CA PRO A 163 -9.82 7.79 -6.06
C PRO A 163 -10.59 6.92 -5.05
N VAL A 164 -9.88 6.02 -4.37
CA VAL A 164 -10.44 5.17 -3.32
C VAL A 164 -9.93 5.61 -1.95
N LEU A 165 -10.72 5.42 -0.90
CA LEU A 165 -10.24 5.64 0.47
C LEU A 165 -9.36 4.46 0.90
N GLY A 166 -8.08 4.72 1.16
CA GLY A 166 -7.12 3.76 1.69
C GLY A 166 -6.89 3.94 3.18
N THR A 167 -5.79 3.36 3.67
CA THR A 167 -5.40 3.44 5.08
C THR A 167 -4.93 4.84 5.47
N CYS A 168 -4.12 5.48 4.63
CA CYS A 168 -3.49 6.78 4.91
C CYS A 168 -4.11 7.99 4.19
N GLY A 169 -5.19 7.80 3.42
CA GLY A 169 -5.83 8.89 2.66
C GLY A 169 -6.47 8.39 1.37
N PHE A 170 -6.67 9.28 0.40
CA PHE A 170 -7.12 8.90 -0.93
C PHE A 170 -5.98 8.25 -1.71
N LEU A 171 -6.29 7.15 -2.38
CA LEU A 171 -5.38 6.42 -3.24
C LEU A 171 -5.86 6.51 -4.68
N SER A 172 -4.92 6.43 -5.61
CA SER A 172 -5.23 6.17 -6.99
C SER A 172 -4.30 5.09 -7.52
N PRO A 173 -4.66 3.82 -7.28
CA PRO A 173 -3.80 2.69 -7.56
C PRO A 173 -3.43 2.55 -9.03
N TYR A 174 -2.22 2.08 -9.26
CA TYR A 174 -1.77 1.47 -10.52
C TYR A 174 -1.59 -0.02 -10.24
N LEU A 175 -2.38 -0.87 -10.91
CA LEU A 175 -2.36 -2.32 -10.68
C LEU A 175 -1.61 -3.01 -11.82
N PRO A 176 -0.38 -3.52 -11.59
CA PRO A 176 0.43 -4.15 -12.63
C PRO A 176 -0.15 -5.49 -13.13
N GLU A 177 -0.99 -6.15 -12.34
CA GLU A 177 -1.71 -7.38 -12.70
C GLU A 177 -2.94 -7.17 -13.58
N CYS A 178 -3.47 -5.94 -13.71
CA CYS A 178 -4.44 -5.63 -14.75
C CYS A 178 -3.71 -5.59 -16.09
N VAL A 179 -4.22 -6.33 -17.08
CA VAL A 179 -3.62 -6.50 -18.41
C VAL A 179 -3.13 -5.14 -18.94
N PRO A 180 -1.81 -4.88 -18.93
CA PRO A 180 -1.32 -3.62 -19.42
C PRO A 180 -1.58 -3.56 -20.92
N SER A 181 -2.09 -2.42 -21.39
CA SER A 181 -2.22 -2.21 -22.84
C SER A 181 -0.82 -2.03 -23.44
N PRO A 182 -0.48 -2.74 -24.53
CA PRO A 182 0.78 -2.52 -25.22
C PRO A 182 0.82 -1.09 -25.73
N VAL A 183 1.94 -0.41 -25.49
CA VAL A 183 2.22 0.86 -26.17
C VAL A 183 2.72 0.49 -27.56
N PRO A 184 2.10 0.98 -28.65
CA PRO A 184 2.67 0.77 -29.97
C PRO A 184 4.08 1.37 -29.97
N VAL A 185 5.08 0.55 -30.32
CA VAL A 185 6.44 1.03 -30.53
C VAL A 185 6.40 1.91 -31.77
N GLY A 186 6.26 3.22 -31.55
CA GLY A 186 6.35 4.20 -32.61
C GLY A 186 7.73 4.12 -33.25
N VAL A 187 7.78 3.81 -34.54
CA VAL A 187 8.95 4.11 -35.36
C VAL A 187 9.22 5.60 -35.22
N VAL A 188 10.45 5.97 -34.85
CA VAL A 188 10.88 7.38 -34.78
C VAL A 188 10.63 8.00 -36.16
N GLY A 189 9.62 8.87 -36.26
CA GLY A 189 9.21 9.50 -37.51
C GLY A 189 8.02 10.43 -37.33
N GLU A 190 8.31 11.72 -37.49
CA GLU A 190 7.43 12.88 -37.69
C GLU A 190 6.82 13.58 -36.45
N ASP A 191 7.38 14.77 -36.22
CA ASP A 191 6.93 15.84 -35.34
C ASP A 191 5.42 16.11 -35.49
N THR A 192 4.67 15.95 -34.42
CA THR A 192 3.32 16.53 -34.29
C THR A 192 3.39 17.70 -33.31
N PRO A 193 2.99 18.93 -33.70
CA PRO A 193 3.17 20.10 -32.84
C PRO A 193 2.18 20.11 -31.67
N ALA A 194 2.66 20.58 -30.52
CA ALA A 194 1.88 20.70 -29.29
C ALA A 194 0.71 21.71 -29.44
N PRO A 195 -0.47 21.44 -28.86
CA PRO A 195 -1.57 22.39 -28.88
C PRO A 195 -1.30 23.58 -27.94
N ALA A 196 -1.65 24.78 -28.42
CA ALA A 196 -1.44 26.04 -27.74
C ALA A 196 -2.19 26.12 -26.39
N ARG A 197 -1.47 26.52 -25.34
CA ARG A 197 -2.03 26.87 -24.04
C ARG A 197 -2.89 28.14 -24.18
N ARG A 198 -4.18 28.06 -23.84
CA ARG A 198 -5.01 29.25 -23.60
C ARG A 198 -4.64 29.84 -22.24
N ARG A 199 -4.43 31.15 -22.23
CA ARG A 199 -4.17 31.99 -21.06
C ARG A 199 -5.42 32.15 -20.22
#